data_AF-A0A7X9IC38-F1
#
_entry.id   AF-A0A7X9IC38-F1
#
_cell.length_a   1.000
_cell.length_b   1.000
_cell.length_c   1.000
_cell.angle_alpha   90.00
_cell.angle_beta   90.00
_cell.angle_gamma   90.00
#
_symmetry.space_group_name_H-M   'P 1'
#
loop_
_entity.id
_entity.type
_entity.pdbx_description
1 polymer ?
#
loop_
_entity_poly.entity_id
_entity_poly.type
_entity_poly.pdbx_seq_one_letter_code
_entity_poly.pdbx_strand_id
1 'polypeptide(L)'
;MKTLNFLISVLFILLVISSCTTGKKEDARPKVDISEFLGQWTIDIEGGSVGWLEVHQEDKYIDADLLWVAGSVTPVASVFLAADQYLVVTQTSNVIRTRDEEGKPLRQHT
;
A
#
# COMPACT_ATOMS: atom_id res chain seq x y z
N MET A 1 11.07 57.29 18.52
CA MET A 1 11.34 55.99 19.15
C MET A 1 10.15 55.03 19.11
N LYS A 2 8.93 55.46 19.46
CA LYS A 2 7.72 54.60 19.46
C LYS A 2 7.33 54.05 18.08
N THR A 3 7.49 54.86 17.02
CA THR A 3 7.20 54.47 15.62
C THR A 3 8.22 53.49 15.05
N LEU A 4 9.50 53.62 15.43
CA LEU A 4 10.57 52.72 15.00
C LEU A 4 10.43 51.34 15.67
N ASN A 5 10.09 51.30 16.96
CA ASN A 5 9.84 50.04 17.68
C ASN A 5 8.58 49.33 17.15
N PHE A 6 7.57 50.09 16.71
CA PHE A 6 6.38 49.53 16.07
C PHE A 6 6.70 48.91 14.70
N LEU A 7 7.52 49.60 13.89
CA LEU A 7 7.98 49.08 12.59
C LEU A 7 8.82 47.80 12.75
N ILE A 8 9.71 47.75 13.75
CA ILE A 8 10.52 46.55 14.03
C ILE A 8 9.64 45.38 14.47
N SER A 9 8.61 45.61 15.29
CA SER A 9 7.68 44.57 15.73
C SER A 9 6.86 43.99 14.58
N VAL A 10 6.42 44.82 13.63
CA VAL A 10 5.67 44.37 12.45
C VAL A 10 6.55 43.55 11.51
N LEU A 11 7.81 43.97 11.32
CA LEU A 11 8.78 43.24 10.50
C LEU A 11 9.11 41.85 11.08
N PHE A 12 9.21 41.74 12.41
CA PHE A 12 9.47 40.47 13.08
C PHE A 12 8.30 39.49 12.94
N ILE A 13 7.06 39.97 13.01
CA ILE A 13 5.85 39.16 12.83
C ILE A 13 5.77 38.63 11.39
N LEU A 14 6.08 39.46 10.39
CA LEU A 14 6.14 39.05 8.97
C LEU A 14 7.20 37.97 8.69
N LEU A 15 8.33 38.02 9.40
CA LEU A 15 9.42 37.05 9.26
C LEU A 15 9.07 35.67 9.83
N VAL A 16 8.29 35.63 10.91
CA VAL A 16 7.84 34.38 11.56
C VAL A 16 6.78 33.66 10.71
N ILE A 17 5.87 34.38 10.05
CA ILE A 17 4.83 33.78 9.19
C ILE A 17 5.46 33.14 7.93
N SER A 18 6.57 33.68 7.43
CA SER A 18 7.29 33.14 6.26
C SER A 18 7.96 31.78 6.53
N SER A 19 8.24 31.43 7.79
CA SER A 19 8.89 30.16 8.14
C SER A 19 7.95 28.95 8.25
N CYS A 20 6.63 29.12 8.04
CA CYS A 20 5.67 28.03 8.21
C CYS A 20 5.37 27.21 6.92
N THR A 21 6.08 27.43 5.81
CA THR A 21 5.76 26.75 4.53
C THR A 21 6.86 25.83 4.00
N THR A 22 7.75 25.33 4.86
CA THR A 22 8.62 24.19 4.51
C THR A 22 7.83 22.88 4.56
N GLY A 23 6.71 22.82 3.84
CA GLY A 23 6.08 21.55 3.49
C GLY A 23 7.04 20.82 2.56
N LYS A 24 7.48 19.62 2.93
CA LYS A 24 8.18 18.72 2.01
C LYS A 24 7.38 18.70 0.71
N LYS A 25 8.02 19.06 -0.41
CA LYS A 25 7.49 18.72 -1.73
C LYS A 25 7.54 17.20 -1.78
N GLU A 26 6.41 16.58 -1.47
CA GLU A 26 6.15 15.20 -1.83
C GLU A 26 6.31 15.13 -3.34
N ASP A 27 7.23 14.29 -3.82
CA ASP A 27 7.45 14.10 -5.24
C ASP A 27 6.09 13.75 -5.86
N ALA A 28 5.53 14.67 -6.64
CA ALA A 28 4.24 14.51 -7.30
C ALA A 28 4.41 13.50 -8.43
N ARG A 29 4.55 12.23 -8.06
CA ARG A 29 4.54 11.13 -9.01
C ARG A 29 3.13 11.07 -9.59
N PRO A 30 2.99 10.88 -10.92
CA PRO A 30 1.68 10.75 -11.51
C PRO A 30 0.96 9.56 -10.88
N LYS A 31 -0.30 9.80 -10.48
CA LYS A 31 -1.20 8.74 -10.02
C LYS A 31 -1.38 7.72 -11.14
N VAL A 32 -1.18 6.45 -10.81
CA VAL A 32 -1.41 5.33 -11.72
C VAL A 32 -2.91 5.03 -11.76
N ASP A 33 -3.44 4.82 -12.96
CA ASP A 33 -4.82 4.37 -13.12
C ASP A 33 -4.91 2.87 -12.84
N ILE A 34 -5.93 2.44 -12.11
CA ILE A 34 -6.09 1.04 -11.73
C ILE A 34 -6.25 0.11 -12.94
N SER A 35 -6.75 0.63 -14.06
CA SER A 35 -6.88 -0.10 -15.31
C SER A 35 -5.54 -0.60 -15.86
N GLU A 36 -4.41 0.02 -15.48
CA GLU A 36 -3.08 -0.45 -15.86
C GLU A 36 -2.72 -1.80 -15.24
N PHE A 37 -3.38 -2.20 -14.15
CA PHE A 37 -3.15 -3.46 -13.47
C PHE A 37 -4.13 -4.57 -13.86
N LEU A 38 -5.22 -4.25 -14.56
CA LEU A 38 -6.26 -5.22 -14.91
C LEU A 38 -5.74 -6.27 -15.91
N GLY A 39 -6.23 -7.49 -15.77
CA GLY A 39 -5.90 -8.62 -16.63
C GLY A 39 -4.97 -9.62 -15.95
N GLN A 40 -4.31 -10.42 -16.80
CA GLN A 40 -3.58 -11.61 -16.37
C GLN A 40 -2.07 -11.39 -16.42
N TRP A 41 -1.41 -11.77 -15.35
CA TRP A 41 0.01 -11.58 -15.13
C TRP A 41 0.67 -12.91 -14.78
N THR A 42 1.81 -13.20 -15.40
CA THR A 42 2.67 -14.30 -14.96
C THR A 42 3.73 -13.77 -14.01
N ILE A 43 3.94 -14.48 -12.90
CA ILE A 43 4.94 -14.17 -11.90
C ILE A 43 6.06 -15.19 -12.08
N ASP A 44 7.24 -14.72 -12.47
CA ASP A 44 8.44 -15.56 -12.49
C ASP A 44 8.99 -15.66 -11.06
N ILE A 45 9.18 -16.89 -10.58
CA ILE A 45 9.62 -17.17 -9.22
C ILE A 45 10.98 -17.85 -9.30
N GLU A 46 11.95 -17.25 -8.60
CA GLU A 46 13.30 -17.81 -8.49
C GLU A 46 13.23 -19.28 -8.03
N GLY A 47 13.93 -20.16 -8.76
CA GLY A 47 13.82 -21.62 -8.61
C GLY A 47 12.96 -22.31 -9.67
N GLY A 48 12.46 -21.58 -10.68
CA GLY A 48 11.82 -22.15 -11.87
C GLY A 48 10.34 -22.50 -11.68
N SER A 49 9.71 -21.95 -10.65
CA SER A 49 8.27 -22.03 -10.45
C SER A 49 7.57 -20.84 -11.10
N VAL A 50 6.26 -20.97 -11.34
CA VAL A 50 5.45 -19.91 -11.95
C VAL A 50 4.28 -19.59 -11.02
N GLY A 51 4.04 -18.30 -10.82
CA GLY A 51 2.79 -17.80 -10.28
C GLY A 51 1.93 -17.19 -11.38
N TRP A 52 0.64 -17.09 -11.13
CA TRP A 52 -0.30 -16.42 -12.02
C TRP A 52 -1.24 -15.56 -11.19
N LEU A 53 -1.49 -14.34 -11.65
CA LEU A 53 -2.36 -13.36 -11.00
C LEU A 53 -3.34 -12.81 -12.03
N GLU A 54 -4.63 -12.85 -11.74
CA GLU A 54 -5.65 -12.11 -12.50
C GLU A 54 -6.22 -11.02 -11.62
N VAL A 55 -6.05 -9.77 -12.05
CA VAL A 55 -6.65 -8.61 -11.40
C VAL A 55 -7.87 -8.23 -12.22
N HIS A 56 -9.02 -8.16 -11.56
CA HIS A 56 -10.30 -7.91 -12.23
C HIS A 56 -11.14 -6.90 -11.44
N GLN A 57 -12.04 -6.25 -12.15
CA GLN A 57 -12.99 -5.30 -11.59
C GLN A 57 -14.32 -6.04 -11.38
N GLU A 58 -14.76 -6.14 -10.13
CA GLU A 58 -16.08 -6.61 -9.75
C GLU A 58 -16.96 -5.41 -9.39
N ASP A 59 -17.98 -5.10 -10.18
CA ASP A 59 -18.91 -3.99 -9.98
C ASP A 59 -18.25 -2.65 -9.58
N LYS A 60 -18.04 -2.45 -8.27
CA LYS A 60 -17.52 -1.22 -7.65
C LYS A 60 -16.19 -1.41 -6.90
N TYR A 61 -15.62 -2.60 -6.90
CA TYR A 61 -14.37 -2.92 -6.21
C TYR A 61 -13.44 -3.75 -7.09
N ILE A 62 -12.14 -3.66 -6.82
CA ILE A 62 -11.13 -4.49 -7.47
C ILE A 62 -10.95 -5.75 -6.63
N ASP A 63 -10.81 -6.87 -7.30
CA ASP A 63 -10.43 -8.13 -6.68
C ASP A 63 -9.34 -8.82 -7.52
N ALA A 64 -8.79 -9.91 -6.99
CA ALA A 64 -7.86 -10.72 -7.73
C ALA A 64 -7.89 -12.20 -7.35
N ASP A 65 -7.49 -13.02 -8.31
CA ASP A 65 -7.25 -14.44 -8.13
C ASP A 65 -5.76 -14.74 -8.31
N LEU A 66 -5.20 -15.56 -7.41
CA LEU A 66 -3.78 -15.89 -7.38
C LEU A 66 -3.55 -17.40 -7.35
N LEU A 67 -2.66 -17.86 -8.24
CA LEU A 67 -1.97 -19.14 -8.13
C LEU A 67 -0.53 -18.87 -7.70
N TRP A 68 -0.12 -19.53 -6.62
CA TRP A 68 1.23 -19.42 -6.07
C TRP A 68 1.99 -20.74 -6.19
N VAL A 69 2.91 -20.82 -7.17
CA VAL A 69 3.77 -21.99 -7.48
C VAL A 69 3.00 -23.23 -7.97
N ALA A 70 2.04 -23.72 -7.20
CA ALA A 70 1.26 -24.91 -7.50
C ALA A 70 -0.10 -24.85 -6.79
N GLY A 71 -1.04 -25.70 -7.23
CA GLY A 71 -2.37 -25.82 -6.64
C GLY A 71 -3.44 -25.12 -7.46
N SER A 72 -4.48 -24.66 -6.79
CA SER A 72 -5.60 -23.96 -7.43
C SER A 72 -5.35 -22.47 -7.48
N VAL A 73 -5.85 -21.84 -8.54
CA VAL A 73 -6.14 -20.41 -8.55
C VAL A 73 -7.22 -20.14 -7.51
N THR A 74 -6.99 -19.19 -6.60
CA THR A 74 -7.94 -18.86 -5.53
C THR A 74 -8.02 -17.36 -5.28
N PRO A 75 -9.17 -16.86 -4.79
CA PRO A 75 -9.33 -15.46 -4.42
C PRO A 75 -8.30 -15.04 -3.37
N VAL A 76 -7.82 -13.81 -3.51
CA VAL A 76 -6.91 -13.22 -2.53
C VAL A 76 -7.68 -12.64 -1.33
N ALA A 77 -6.98 -12.36 -0.23
CA ALA A 77 -7.61 -11.78 0.96
C ALA A 77 -7.90 -10.28 0.81
N SER A 78 -7.09 -9.56 0.02
CA SER A 78 -7.33 -8.15 -0.28
C SER A 78 -6.53 -7.65 -1.49
N VAL A 79 -7.10 -6.69 -2.22
CA VAL A 79 -6.44 -5.89 -3.26
C VAL A 79 -6.71 -4.41 -3.05
N PHE A 80 -5.68 -3.57 -3.12
CA PHE A 80 -5.84 -2.11 -3.08
C PHE A 80 -4.66 -1.36 -3.71
N LEU A 81 -4.88 -0.11 -4.11
CA LEU A 81 -3.84 0.80 -4.58
C LEU A 81 -3.23 1.57 -3.40
N ALA A 82 -1.94 1.34 -3.13
CA ALA A 82 -1.19 2.07 -2.11
C ALA A 82 -0.42 3.24 -2.72
N ALA A 83 -0.45 4.38 -2.02
CA ALA A 83 0.26 5.61 -2.39
C ALA A 83 0.03 6.04 -3.86
N ASP A 84 -1.18 5.80 -4.39
CA ASP A 84 -1.57 6.10 -5.78
C ASP A 84 -0.68 5.46 -6.87
N GLN A 85 0.13 4.44 -6.52
CA GLN A 85 1.14 3.89 -7.43
C GLN A 85 1.27 2.36 -7.41
N TYR A 86 1.02 1.72 -6.27
CA TYR A 86 1.39 0.32 -6.08
C TYR A 86 0.14 -0.53 -5.87
N LEU A 87 -0.10 -1.50 -6.74
CA LEU A 87 -1.09 -2.53 -6.46
C LEU A 87 -0.56 -3.43 -5.35
N VAL A 88 -1.28 -3.49 -4.23
CA VAL A 88 -0.99 -4.39 -3.11
C VAL A 88 -1.99 -5.52 -3.16
N VAL A 89 -1.48 -6.74 -3.33
CA VAL A 89 -2.25 -7.98 -3.34
C VAL A 89 -1.80 -8.82 -2.15
N THR A 90 -2.74 -9.27 -1.32
CA THR A 90 -2.43 -10.09 -0.14
C THR A 90 -3.15 -11.43 -0.24
N GLN A 91 -2.39 -12.52 -0.28
CA GLN A 91 -2.94 -13.87 -0.07
C GLN A 91 -2.57 -14.33 1.33
N THR A 92 -3.56 -14.82 2.09
CA THR A 92 -3.32 -15.48 3.38
C THR A 92 -3.33 -16.98 3.21
N SER A 93 -2.64 -17.67 4.11
CA SER A 93 -2.73 -19.11 4.24
C SER A 93 -2.97 -19.46 5.70
N ASN A 94 -3.64 -20.58 5.92
CA ASN A 94 -3.82 -21.11 7.26
C ASN A 94 -2.47 -21.50 7.84
N VAL A 95 -1.98 -20.73 8.81
CA VAL A 95 -0.74 -21.03 9.52
C VAL A 95 -1.04 -21.30 10.98
N ILE A 96 -0.79 -22.53 11.42
CA ILE A 96 -0.78 -22.90 12.82
C ILE A 96 0.52 -22.35 13.44
N ARG A 97 0.39 -21.37 14.33
CA ARG A 97 1.53 -20.70 14.97
C ARG A 97 2.03 -21.43 16.21
N THR A 98 1.13 -22.13 16.91
CA THR A 98 1.45 -22.86 18.14
C THR A 98 0.55 -24.09 18.25
N ARG A 99 1.13 -25.21 18.70
CA ARG A 99 0.42 -26.45 19.02
C ARG A 99 0.58 -26.77 20.50
N ASP A 100 -0.39 -27.50 21.07
CA ASP A 100 -0.28 -28.09 22.41
C ASP A 100 0.56 -29.39 22.40
N GLU A 101 0.70 -30.02 23.57
CA GLU A 101 1.44 -31.28 23.76
C GLU A 101 0.80 -32.44 22.97
N GLU A 102 -0.50 -32.38 22.71
CA GLU A 102 -1.26 -33.34 21.89
C GLU A 102 -1.25 -33.01 20.39
N GLY A 103 -0.57 -31.93 19.97
CA GLY A 103 -0.42 -31.53 18.57
C GLY A 103 -1.61 -30.77 17.97
N LYS A 104 -2.61 -30.37 18.76
CA LYS A 104 -3.75 -29.57 18.33
C LYS A 104 -3.36 -28.09 18.22
N PRO A 105 -3.96 -27.34 17.27
CA PRO A 105 -3.66 -25.92 17.10
C PRO A 105 -4.18 -25.10 18.30
N LEU A 106 -3.27 -24.42 19.00
CA LEU A 106 -3.60 -23.45 20.05
C LEU A 106 -3.81 -22.04 19.49
N ARG A 107 -3.08 -21.70 18.42
CA ARG A 107 -3.20 -20.42 17.73
C ARG A 107 -3.08 -20.63 16.23
N GLN A 108 -4.12 -20.23 15.51
CA GLN A 108 -4.17 -20.26 14.05
C GLN A 108 -4.38 -18.84 13.52
N HIS A 109 -3.66 -18.51 12.45
CA HIS A 109 -3.99 -17.37 11.61
C HIS A 109 -4.75 -17.92 10.39
N THR A 110 -5.97 -17.44 10.21
CA THR A 110 -6.87 -17.77 9.10
C THR A 110 -6.96 -16.55 8.21
#